data_AF-A0A6I0S6C2-F1
#
_entry.id   AF-A0A6I0S6C2-F1
#
_cell.length_a   1.000
_cell.length_b   1.000
_cell.length_c   1.000
_cell.angle_alpha   90.00
_cell.angle_beta   90.00
_cell.angle_gamma   90.00
#
_symmetry.space_group_name_H-M   'P 1'
#
loop_
_entity.id
_entity.type
_entity.pdbx_description
1 polymer ?
#
loop_
_entity_poly.entity_id
_entity_poly.type
_entity_poly.pdbx_seq_one_letter_code
_entity_poly.pdbx_strand_id
1 'polypeptide(L)'
;MSNDNYTGRNLYRVEVDAVKVNELLKRLNDDEARKAIKSALRKSILIIRKQAQENLVYAVNGAEFGSTKNGVSFKPLKNEIKIAVYRNASGARVSLIDKRKKGSRAFMLPFFESGTIERTAYEKSATHKPANRGSIKASHFFSNAVKSKQKEAESSLEKNIIDSIMKVVNKKK
;
A
#
# COMPACT_ATOMS: atom_id res chain seq x y z
N MET A 1 19.26 13.17 -17.87
CA MET A 1 17.96 12.49 -17.65
C MET A 1 18.23 11.23 -16.87
N SER A 2 17.87 11.19 -15.58
CA SER A 2 18.22 10.08 -14.68
C SER A 2 17.44 8.84 -15.07
N ASN A 3 18.18 7.75 -15.30
CA ASN A 3 17.68 6.42 -15.58
C ASN A 3 17.24 5.78 -14.26
N ASP A 4 16.06 6.17 -13.75
CA ASP A 4 15.47 5.54 -12.57
C ASP A 4 14.74 4.28 -13.03
N ASN A 5 15.53 3.21 -13.07
CA ASN A 5 15.17 1.87 -13.49
C ASN A 5 13.81 1.41 -12.92
N TYR A 6 12.86 1.21 -13.84
CA TYR A 6 11.60 0.48 -13.65
C TYR A 6 11.88 -0.96 -13.16
N THR A 7 12.08 -1.13 -11.87
CA THR A 7 11.86 -2.42 -11.21
C THR A 7 10.50 -2.32 -10.52
N GLY A 8 9.57 -3.22 -10.84
CA GLY A 8 8.16 -3.18 -10.41
C GLY A 8 7.90 -3.30 -8.89
N ARG A 9 8.85 -2.87 -8.05
CA ARG A 9 8.72 -2.65 -6.61
C ARG A 9 9.23 -1.25 -6.31
N ASN A 10 8.36 -0.24 -6.36
CA ASN A 10 8.67 1.09 -5.83
C ASN A 10 8.95 0.97 -4.32
N LEU A 11 10.23 0.81 -3.97
CA LEU A 11 10.74 0.78 -2.61
C LEU A 11 11.01 2.23 -2.21
N TYR A 12 10.16 2.78 -1.35
CA TYR A 12 10.39 4.11 -0.78
C TYR A 12 11.23 3.98 0.47
N ARG A 13 12.36 4.68 0.50
CA ARG A 13 13.22 4.78 1.69
C ARG A 13 12.61 5.83 2.62
N VAL A 14 12.39 5.44 3.87
CA VAL A 14 11.94 6.32 4.95
C VAL A 14 13.16 6.83 5.68
N GLU A 15 13.24 8.14 5.87
CA GLU A 15 14.25 8.78 6.71
C GLU A 15 13.72 8.97 8.13
N VAL A 16 14.52 8.56 9.11
CA VAL A 16 14.26 8.70 10.55
C VAL A 16 15.58 9.02 11.24
N ASP A 17 15.52 9.72 12.38
CA ASP A 17 16.68 9.92 13.24
C ASP A 17 17.14 8.58 13.83
N ALA A 18 18.03 7.92 13.09
CA ALA A 18 18.52 6.60 13.40
C ALA A 18 19.39 6.58 14.67
N VAL A 19 20.08 7.69 15.00
CA VAL A 19 20.95 7.78 16.18
C VAL A 19 20.10 7.70 17.43
N LYS A 20 19.11 8.59 17.53
CA LYS A 20 18.16 8.62 18.65
C LYS A 20 17.37 7.32 18.78
N VAL A 21 16.90 6.77 17.66
CA VAL A 21 16.18 5.49 17.66
C VAL A 21 17.07 4.35 18.18
N ASN A 22 18.31 4.24 17.71
CA ASN A 22 19.22 3.19 18.12
C ASN A 22 19.60 3.30 19.62
N GLU A 23 19.82 4.50 20.13
CA GLU A 23 20.07 4.73 21.56
C GLU A 23 18.90 4.28 22.43
N LEU A 24 17.67 4.58 22.00
CA LEU A 24 16.47 4.16 22.71
C LEU A 24 16.26 2.64 22.62
N LEU A 25 16.57 2.03 21.47
CA LEU A 25 16.47 0.58 21.29
C LEU A 25 17.47 -0.21 22.15
N LYS A 26 18.66 0.34 22.43
CA LYS A 26 19.64 -0.28 23.35
C LYS A 26 19.09 -0.50 24.76
N ARG A 27 18.04 0.23 25.16
CA ARG A 27 17.38 0.07 26.47
C ARG A 27 16.36 -1.08 26.50
N LEU A 28 16.08 -1.69 25.35
CA LEU A 28 15.17 -2.83 25.20
C LEU A 28 15.93 -4.12 24.97
N ASN A 29 15.30 -5.26 25.29
CA ASN A 29 15.76 -6.55 24.78
C ASN A 29 15.33 -6.75 23.31
N ASP A 30 15.94 -7.71 22.63
CA ASP A 30 15.71 -7.96 21.19
C ASP A 30 14.24 -8.23 20.85
N ASP A 31 13.49 -8.89 21.74
CA ASP A 31 12.09 -9.25 21.52
C ASP A 31 11.15 -8.05 21.67
N GLU A 32 11.39 -7.20 22.67
CA GLU A 32 10.67 -5.95 22.91
C GLU A 32 10.96 -4.95 21.80
N ALA A 33 12.23 -4.79 21.43
CA ALA A 33 12.65 -3.95 20.31
C ALA A 33 11.97 -4.37 19.01
N ARG A 34 11.97 -5.68 18.71
CA ARG A 34 11.33 -6.22 17.50
C ARG A 34 9.82 -6.00 17.49
N LYS A 35 9.14 -6.14 18.63
CA LYS A 35 7.70 -5.86 18.76
C LYS A 35 7.40 -4.37 18.58
N ALA A 36 8.21 -3.49 19.18
CA ALA A 36 8.09 -2.04 19.04
C ALA A 36 8.23 -1.60 17.58
N ILE A 37 9.29 -2.05 16.90
CA ILE A 37 9.54 -1.74 15.47
C ILE A 37 8.39 -2.23 14.60
N LYS A 38 7.93 -3.48 14.77
CA LYS A 38 6.80 -4.03 13.99
C LYS A 38 5.51 -3.24 14.19
N SER A 39 5.22 -2.84 15.43
CA SER A 39 4.06 -2.02 15.75
C SER A 39 4.14 -0.66 15.07
N ALA A 40 5.29 0.01 15.17
CA ALA A 40 5.51 1.32 14.57
C ALA A 40 5.42 1.27 13.04
N LEU A 41 6.07 0.29 12.39
CA LEU A 41 5.98 0.04 10.95
C LEU A 41 4.53 -0.21 10.49
N ARG A 42 3.74 -0.93 11.29
CA ARG A 42 2.35 -1.21 10.95
C ARG A 42 1.48 0.06 11.03
N LYS A 43 1.74 0.92 12.00
CA LYS A 43 1.00 2.18 12.17
C LYS A 43 1.37 3.21 11.11
N SER A 44 2.66 3.36 10.78
CA SER A 44 3.10 4.31 9.75
C SER A 44 2.53 3.94 8.38
N ILE A 45 2.64 2.68 7.98
CA ILE A 45 2.13 2.25 6.67
C ILE A 45 0.60 2.27 6.57
N LEU A 46 -0.10 2.23 7.72
CA LEU A 46 -1.56 2.35 7.75
C LEU A 46 -2.02 3.74 7.27
N ILE A 47 -1.23 4.78 7.49
CA ILE A 47 -1.52 6.15 7.03
C ILE A 47 -1.59 6.17 5.50
N ILE A 48 -0.54 5.68 4.84
CA ILE A 48 -0.47 5.57 3.37
C ILE A 48 -1.62 4.69 2.86
N ARG A 49 -1.88 3.56 3.52
CA ARG A 49 -2.98 2.65 3.14
C ARG A 49 -4.33 3.36 3.18
N LYS A 50 -4.63 4.12 4.24
CA LYS A 50 -5.91 4.84 4.38
C LYS A 50 -6.06 5.89 3.29
N GLN A 51 -5.01 6.68 3.03
CA GLN A 51 -5.05 7.67 1.96
C GLN A 51 -5.24 7.01 0.58
N ALA A 52 -4.58 5.88 0.32
CA ALA A 52 -4.78 5.12 -0.92
C ALA A 52 -6.22 4.60 -1.05
N GLN A 53 -6.86 4.22 0.06
CA GLN A 53 -8.27 3.82 0.05
C GLN A 53 -9.19 4.98 -0.31
N GLU A 54 -8.97 6.17 0.27
CA GLU A 54 -9.73 7.40 -0.04
C GLU A 54 -9.55 7.80 -1.50
N ASN A 55 -8.30 7.85 -1.96
CA ASN A 55 -7.99 8.17 -3.36
C ASN A 55 -8.65 7.19 -4.33
N LEU A 56 -8.69 5.89 -3.99
CA LEU A 56 -9.34 4.88 -4.82
C LEU A 56 -10.86 5.07 -4.86
N VAL A 57 -11.49 5.38 -3.73
CA VAL A 57 -12.94 5.65 -3.68
C VAL A 57 -13.29 6.86 -4.54
N TYR A 58 -12.46 7.91 -4.50
CA TYR A 58 -12.64 9.09 -5.33
C TYR A 58 -12.47 8.78 -6.83
N ALA A 59 -11.49 7.96 -7.19
CA ALA A 59 -11.17 7.67 -8.58
C ALA A 59 -12.04 6.57 -9.23
N VAL A 60 -12.59 5.65 -8.44
CA VAL A 60 -13.28 4.46 -8.95
C VAL A 60 -14.66 4.35 -8.33
N ASN A 61 -15.68 4.59 -9.17
CA ASN A 61 -17.08 4.47 -8.79
C ASN A 61 -17.37 3.08 -8.20
N GLY A 62 -17.98 3.06 -7.02
CA GLY A 62 -18.35 1.83 -6.32
C GLY A 62 -17.20 1.11 -5.60
N ALA A 63 -15.97 1.66 -5.57
CA ALA A 63 -14.86 1.04 -4.83
C ALA A 63 -15.10 0.97 -3.31
N GLU A 64 -15.99 1.81 -2.79
CA GLU A 64 -16.41 1.83 -1.38
C GLU A 64 -17.41 0.72 -1.03
N PHE A 65 -18.17 0.23 -2.01
CA PHE A 65 -19.26 -0.69 -1.76
C PHE A 65 -18.87 -2.14 -2.04
N GLY A 66 -19.43 -3.04 -1.23
CA GLY A 66 -19.45 -4.46 -1.55
C GLY A 66 -20.31 -4.72 -2.79
N SER A 67 -20.10 -5.87 -3.42
CA SER A 67 -20.96 -6.29 -4.53
C SER A 67 -21.23 -7.78 -4.41
N THR A 68 -22.40 -8.21 -4.87
CA THR A 68 -22.75 -9.63 -4.95
C THR A 68 -22.96 -9.98 -6.41
N LYS A 69 -22.32 -11.06 -6.86
CA LYS A 69 -22.50 -11.58 -8.23
C LYS A 69 -22.55 -13.09 -8.18
N ASN A 70 -23.58 -13.68 -8.79
CA ASN A 70 -23.78 -15.13 -8.87
C ASN A 70 -23.69 -15.82 -7.49
N GLY A 71 -24.33 -15.25 -6.46
CA GLY A 71 -24.29 -15.77 -5.09
C GLY A 71 -22.98 -15.56 -4.32
N VAL A 72 -21.94 -14.99 -4.95
CA VAL A 72 -20.67 -14.68 -4.29
C VAL A 72 -20.64 -13.23 -3.85
N SER A 73 -20.43 -13.00 -2.55
CA SER A 73 -20.28 -11.66 -1.97
C SER A 73 -18.81 -11.22 -1.96
N PHE A 74 -18.56 -10.05 -2.53
CA PHE A 74 -17.26 -9.41 -2.59
C PHE A 74 -17.21 -8.20 -1.66
N LYS A 75 -16.15 -8.13 -0.86
CA LYS A 75 -15.87 -6.94 -0.03
C LYS A 75 -15.59 -5.71 -0.90
N PRO A 76 -15.76 -4.49 -0.38
CA PRO A 76 -15.34 -3.25 -1.05
C PRO A 76 -13.94 -3.33 -1.65
N LEU A 77 -13.76 -2.76 -2.84
CA LEU A 77 -12.47 -2.79 -3.55
C LEU A 77 -11.37 -2.07 -2.76
N LYS A 78 -11.71 -0.99 -2.05
CA LYS A 78 -10.78 -0.30 -1.13
C LYS A 78 -10.17 -1.25 -0.09
N ASN A 79 -10.87 -2.30 0.31
CA ASN A 79 -10.38 -3.27 1.30
C ASN A 79 -9.38 -4.28 0.73
N GLU A 80 -9.19 -4.32 -0.59
CA GLU A 80 -8.20 -5.17 -1.26
C GLU A 80 -6.78 -4.60 -1.18
N ILE A 81 -6.62 -3.31 -0.89
CA ILE A 81 -5.30 -2.72 -0.57
C ILE A 81 -4.83 -3.30 0.78
N LYS A 82 -3.82 -4.17 0.75
CA LYS A 82 -3.30 -4.88 1.94
C LYS A 82 -1.98 -4.28 2.42
N ILE A 83 -1.69 -4.46 3.70
CA ILE A 83 -0.38 -4.16 4.27
C ILE A 83 0.26 -5.43 4.84
N ALA A 84 1.58 -5.51 4.75
CA ALA A 84 2.38 -6.57 5.37
C ALA A 84 3.63 -5.95 6.01
N VAL A 85 3.96 -6.38 7.22
CA VAL A 85 5.22 -6.06 7.89
C VAL A 85 6.11 -7.29 7.83
N TYR A 86 7.39 -7.12 7.50
CA TYR A 86 8.32 -8.23 7.36
C TYR A 86 8.60 -8.92 8.70
N ARG A 87 8.85 -10.22 8.67
CA ARG A 87 9.02 -11.06 9.87
C ARG A 87 10.24 -10.62 10.71
N ASN A 88 11.29 -10.17 10.04
CA ASN A 88 12.52 -9.61 10.62
C ASN A 88 12.39 -8.13 11.04
N ALA A 89 11.20 -7.52 10.91
CA ALA A 89 10.97 -6.10 11.21
C ALA A 89 11.80 -5.11 10.36
N SER A 90 12.35 -5.54 9.21
CA SER A 90 13.16 -4.65 8.35
C SER A 90 12.35 -3.65 7.53
N GLY A 91 11.02 -3.75 7.55
CA GLY A 91 10.16 -2.85 6.78
C GLY A 91 8.73 -3.34 6.66
N ALA A 92 7.94 -2.55 5.95
CA ALA A 92 6.55 -2.85 5.63
C ALA A 92 6.26 -2.52 4.16
N ARG A 93 5.26 -3.20 3.59
CA ARG A 93 4.81 -2.97 2.21
C ARG A 93 3.29 -2.87 2.13
N VAL A 94 2.82 -2.05 1.20
CA VAL A 94 1.43 -2.05 0.73
C VAL A 94 1.38 -2.92 -0.53
N SER A 95 0.43 -3.86 -0.59
CA SER A 95 0.21 -4.73 -1.75
C SER A 95 -1.06 -4.31 -2.47
N LEU A 96 -0.95 -4.07 -3.76
CA LEU A 96 -2.08 -3.88 -4.67
C LEU A 96 -2.55 -5.20 -5.30
N ILE A 97 -1.85 -6.32 -5.07
CA ILE A 97 -2.24 -7.63 -5.58
C ILE A 97 -2.31 -8.61 -4.40
N ASP A 98 -3.38 -9.39 -4.35
CA ASP A 98 -3.48 -10.57 -3.49
C ASP A 98 -3.48 -11.83 -4.36
N LYS A 99 -2.33 -12.50 -4.44
CA LYS A 99 -2.16 -13.70 -5.28
C LYS A 99 -2.72 -14.97 -4.64
N ARG A 100 -3.12 -14.94 -3.36
CA ARG A 100 -3.38 -16.16 -2.58
C ARG A 100 -4.86 -16.39 -2.27
N LYS A 101 -5.72 -15.40 -2.53
CA LYS A 101 -7.12 -15.46 -2.12
C LYS A 101 -8.06 -15.62 -3.31
N LYS A 102 -8.69 -16.80 -3.41
CA LYS A 102 -9.79 -17.08 -4.35
C LYS A 102 -10.90 -16.04 -4.15
N GLY A 103 -11.33 -15.41 -5.24
CA GLY A 103 -12.35 -14.36 -5.21
C GLY A 103 -11.86 -12.97 -4.79
N SER A 104 -10.55 -12.75 -4.62
CA SER A 104 -10.03 -11.38 -4.45
C SER A 104 -10.16 -10.59 -5.73
N ARG A 105 -10.60 -9.33 -5.59
CA ARG A 105 -10.64 -8.35 -6.70
C ARG A 105 -9.39 -7.47 -6.74
N ALA A 106 -8.37 -7.78 -5.93
CA ALA A 106 -7.12 -7.02 -5.89
C ALA A 106 -6.43 -6.93 -7.25
N PHE A 107 -6.59 -7.95 -8.12
CA PHE A 107 -6.05 -7.91 -9.49
C PHE A 107 -6.53 -6.71 -10.31
N MET A 108 -7.63 -6.05 -9.93
CA MET A 108 -8.12 -4.83 -10.58
C MET A 108 -7.29 -3.59 -10.22
N LEU A 109 -6.68 -3.56 -9.04
CA LEU A 109 -6.00 -2.38 -8.51
C LEU A 109 -4.82 -1.90 -9.37
N PRO A 110 -3.94 -2.78 -9.92
CA PRO A 110 -2.89 -2.35 -10.84
C PRO A 110 -3.44 -1.58 -12.05
N PHE A 111 -4.56 -2.02 -12.64
CA PHE A 111 -5.15 -1.34 -13.79
C PHE A 111 -5.69 0.05 -13.44
N PHE A 112 -6.23 0.23 -12.24
CA PHE A 112 -6.62 1.57 -11.78
C PHE A 112 -5.41 2.45 -11.46
N GLU A 113 -4.32 1.87 -10.97
CA GLU A 113 -3.09 2.61 -10.67
C GLU A 113 -2.36 3.07 -11.94
N SER A 114 -2.14 2.16 -12.90
CA SER A 114 -1.34 2.40 -14.10
C SER A 114 -2.14 2.74 -15.36
N GLY A 115 -3.46 2.55 -15.32
CA GLY A 115 -4.30 2.58 -16.51
C GLY A 115 -4.11 1.34 -17.40
N THR A 116 -4.85 1.32 -18.50
CA THR A 116 -4.73 0.32 -19.57
C THR A 116 -4.61 1.01 -20.92
N ILE A 117 -3.98 0.33 -21.88
CA ILE A 117 -3.99 0.74 -23.28
C ILE A 117 -5.41 0.53 -23.85
N GLU A 118 -5.77 1.30 -24.86
CA GLU A 118 -6.97 1.09 -25.65
C GLU A 118 -6.98 -0.32 -26.27
N ARG A 119 -8.12 -1.00 -26.19
CA ARG A 119 -8.27 -2.36 -26.69
C ARG A 119 -9.31 -2.41 -27.79
N THR A 120 -9.00 -3.12 -28.86
CA THR A 120 -9.97 -3.47 -29.91
C THR A 120 -10.27 -4.96 -29.87
N ALA A 121 -11.48 -5.34 -30.29
CA ALA A 121 -11.94 -6.73 -30.28
C ALA A 121 -11.22 -7.64 -31.31
N TYR A 122 -10.69 -7.03 -32.36
CA TYR A 122 -9.95 -7.67 -33.45
C TYR A 122 -9.15 -6.58 -34.19
N GLU A 123 -8.18 -7.00 -34.99
CA GLU A 123 -7.45 -6.10 -35.89
C GLU A 123 -8.36 -5.67 -37.05
N LYS A 124 -8.12 -4.46 -37.57
CA LYS A 124 -8.91 -3.91 -38.67
C LYS A 124 -8.71 -4.81 -39.91
N SER A 125 -9.81 -5.34 -40.45
CA SER A 125 -9.81 -6.07 -41.71
C SER A 125 -10.71 -5.38 -42.74
N ALA A 126 -10.62 -5.79 -44.00
CA ALA A 126 -11.48 -5.27 -45.07
C ALA A 126 -12.98 -5.52 -44.81
N THR A 127 -13.32 -6.54 -44.03
CA THR A 127 -14.71 -6.94 -43.76
C THR A 127 -15.22 -6.54 -42.39
N HIS A 128 -14.34 -6.15 -41.45
CA HIS A 128 -14.74 -5.85 -40.08
C HIS A 128 -14.02 -4.62 -39.51
N LYS A 129 -14.80 -3.64 -39.05
CA LYS A 129 -14.29 -2.47 -38.31
C LYS A 129 -14.05 -2.85 -36.85
N PRO A 130 -12.85 -2.63 -36.28
CA PRO A 130 -12.52 -3.04 -34.92
C PRO A 130 -13.48 -2.41 -33.90
N ALA A 131 -14.13 -3.24 -33.09
CA ALA A 131 -14.99 -2.74 -32.01
C ALA A 131 -14.12 -2.30 -30.82
N ASN A 132 -14.27 -1.05 -30.40
CA ASN A 132 -13.58 -0.50 -29.23
C ASN A 132 -14.06 -1.20 -27.95
N ARG A 133 -13.13 -1.63 -27.11
CA ARG A 133 -13.36 -2.26 -25.81
C ARG A 133 -13.01 -1.34 -24.63
N GLY A 134 -12.66 -0.10 -24.92
CA GLY A 134 -12.33 0.96 -23.98
C GLY A 134 -10.91 0.88 -23.43
N SER A 135 -10.60 1.85 -22.58
CA SER A 135 -9.37 1.96 -21.81
C SER A 135 -9.68 2.49 -20.41
N ILE A 136 -8.92 2.06 -19.41
CA ILE A 136 -8.98 2.63 -18.07
C ILE A 136 -7.92 3.73 -17.98
N LYS A 137 -8.33 4.94 -17.61
CA LYS A 137 -7.40 6.02 -17.31
C LYS A 137 -6.68 5.75 -15.99
N ALA A 138 -5.36 5.96 -15.96
CA ALA A 138 -4.59 5.85 -14.73
C ALA A 138 -5.06 6.86 -13.69
N SER A 139 -5.39 6.39 -12.49
CA SER A 139 -5.80 7.24 -11.37
C SER A 139 -4.65 7.62 -10.44
N HIS A 140 -3.56 6.85 -10.46
CA HIS A 140 -2.42 7.04 -9.57
C HIS A 140 -2.81 7.11 -8.09
N PHE A 141 -3.91 6.42 -7.70
CA PHE A 141 -4.49 6.50 -6.36
C PHE A 141 -3.47 6.14 -5.28
N PHE A 142 -2.59 5.16 -5.54
CA PHE A 142 -1.59 4.69 -4.60
C PHE A 142 -0.33 5.55 -4.63
N SER A 143 0.24 5.84 -5.81
CA SER A 143 1.43 6.68 -5.91
C SER A 143 1.20 8.10 -5.36
N ASN A 144 0.01 8.67 -5.58
CA ASN A 144 -0.36 9.96 -4.99
C ASN A 144 -0.51 9.87 -3.48
N ALA A 145 -1.05 8.77 -2.94
CA ALA A 145 -1.14 8.55 -1.49
C ALA A 145 0.25 8.44 -0.84
N VAL A 146 1.20 7.77 -1.49
CA VAL A 146 2.58 7.70 -1.00
C VAL A 146 3.20 9.09 -0.97
N LYS A 147 3.13 9.84 -2.08
CA LYS A 147 3.72 11.18 -2.18
C LYS A 147 3.13 12.14 -1.14
N SER A 148 1.81 12.12 -0.94
CA SER A 148 1.14 13.05 -0.02
C SER A 148 1.34 12.71 1.46
N LYS A 149 1.48 11.41 1.80
CA LYS A 149 1.57 10.94 3.19
C LYS A 149 2.95 10.47 3.63
N GLN A 150 3.98 10.65 2.79
CA GLN A 150 5.35 10.23 3.11
C GLN A 150 5.81 10.83 4.44
N LYS A 151 5.87 12.16 4.55
CA LYS A 151 6.35 12.86 5.76
C LYS A 151 5.54 12.49 7.00
N GLU A 152 4.22 12.37 6.87
CA GLU A 152 3.34 11.97 7.97
C GLU A 152 3.64 10.53 8.44
N ALA A 153 3.88 9.62 7.50
CA ALA A 153 4.25 8.24 7.81
C ALA A 153 5.64 8.16 8.48
N GLU A 154 6.60 8.98 8.04
CA GLU A 154 7.95 9.09 8.63
C GLU A 154 7.88 9.61 10.08
N SER A 155 7.21 10.74 10.31
CA SER A 155 7.02 11.29 11.65
C SER A 155 6.24 10.34 12.57
N SER A 156 5.22 9.65 12.03
CA SER A 156 4.47 8.65 12.77
C SER A 156 5.33 7.43 13.14
N LEU A 157 6.23 7.01 12.25
CA LEU A 157 7.16 5.91 12.52
C LEU A 157 8.07 6.26 13.71
N GLU A 158 8.73 7.42 13.67
CA GLU A 158 9.61 7.86 14.75
C GLU A 158 8.86 7.96 16.08
N LYS A 159 7.72 8.68 16.09
CA LYS A 159 6.89 8.84 17.29
C LYS A 159 6.47 7.50 17.89
N ASN A 160 5.98 6.58 17.06
CA ASN A 160 5.49 5.29 17.55
C ASN A 160 6.62 4.38 18.07
N ILE A 161 7.84 4.51 17.56
CA ILE A 161 9.02 3.82 18.11
C ILE A 161 9.31 4.37 19.51
N ILE A 162 9.40 5.70 19.65
CA ILE A 162 9.66 6.37 20.94
C ILE A 162 8.60 6.00 21.97
N ASP A 163 7.31 6.12 21.61
CA ASP A 163 6.18 5.78 22.48
C ASP A 163 6.23 4.31 22.95
N SER A 164 6.59 3.39 22.05
CA SER A 164 6.70 1.97 22.37
C SER A 164 7.85 1.69 23.34
N ILE A 165 8.98 2.37 23.17
CA ILE A 165 10.15 2.24 24.05
C ILE A 165 9.82 2.81 25.44
N MET A 166 9.26 4.02 25.51
CA MET A 166 8.85 4.65 26.77
C MET A 166 7.86 3.80 27.55
N LYS A 167 6.91 3.16 26.86
CA LYS A 167 5.96 2.23 27.49
C LYS A 167 6.65 1.03 28.14
N VAL A 168 7.71 0.50 27.55
CA VAL A 168 8.45 -0.64 28.11
C VAL A 168 9.32 -0.19 29.29
N VAL A 169 10.02 0.94 29.15
CA VAL A 169 10.82 1.51 30.24
C VAL A 169 9.96 1.78 31.48
N ASN A 170 8.79 2.38 31.30
CA ASN A 170 7.86 2.66 32.41
C ASN A 170 7.25 1.41 33.06
N LYS A 171 7.26 0.25 32.38
CA LYS A 171 6.81 -1.03 32.97
C LYS A 171 7.89 -1.71 33.82
N LYS A 172 9.15 -1.33 33.64
CA LYS A 172 10.30 -1.88 34.37
C LYS A 172 10.69 -1.03 35.60
N LYS A 173 10.06 0.13 35.76
CA LYS A 173 10.06 0.92 37.00
C LYS A 173 8.94 0.43 37.90
#